data_AF-D4MRP3-F1
#
_entry.id   AF-D4MRP3-F1
#
_cell.length_a   1.000
_cell.length_b   1.000
_cell.length_c   1.000
_cell.angle_alpha   90.00
_cell.angle_beta   90.00
_cell.angle_gamma   90.00
#
_symmetry.space_group_name_H-M   'P 1'
#
loop_
_entity.id
_entity.type
_entity.pdbx_description
1 polymer ?
#
loop_
_entity_poly.entity_id
_entity_poly.type
_entity_poly.pdbx_seq_one_letter_code
_entity_poly.pdbx_strand_id
1 'polypeptide(L)'
;MKEQAIKNAHNEEQKAAVKDVGRQQLRSWGVLIERDGKDYPSNAYAILTGCGGLHVATQCGVFKGTTKEVFVDRREYTSPIWEQIEEAFQFVLRNIHLGATIVGIYRQDVYEIPPDAIRELIINAAVHRSYLDHGNIQVAVYDNRLEITSPGKLPMGQTLERMKEGYSQIRNEALAYAFSYMNLIEHWGSGIPRIIGKVKAAGLREPEFIGGEVDLRINIYRGQIDDASGDNNSDKVPDSAGTVPDSANMMPDNADKVPDTIGRLPDNEQERKIYQYVLENGFITTSMVAELLEVKQRRARAILQDMVEGNYLRKKGAARRTIYVNNMEGR
;
A
#
# COMPACT_ATOMS: atom_id res chain seq x y z
N MET A 1 -18.97 -1.26 -6.73
CA MET A 1 -18.68 -2.03 -5.49
C MET A 1 -18.15 -3.43 -5.77
N LYS A 2 -18.89 -4.33 -6.44
CA LYS A 2 -18.40 -5.71 -6.71
C LYS A 2 -17.08 -5.74 -7.47
N GLU A 3 -16.97 -4.95 -8.54
CA GLU A 3 -15.72 -4.80 -9.30
C GLU A 3 -14.55 -4.38 -8.40
N GLN A 4 -14.80 -3.42 -7.50
CA GLN A 4 -13.80 -2.98 -6.53
C GLN A 4 -13.42 -4.07 -5.52
N ALA A 5 -14.39 -4.85 -5.04
CA ALA A 5 -14.14 -5.99 -4.15
C ALA A 5 -13.25 -7.05 -4.82
N ILE A 6 -13.49 -7.34 -6.10
CA ILE A 6 -12.69 -8.28 -6.90
C ILE A 6 -11.28 -7.69 -7.14
N LYS A 7 -11.18 -6.41 -7.46
CA LYS A 7 -9.89 -5.72 -7.66
C LYS A 7 -9.02 -5.75 -6.40
N ASN A 8 -9.63 -5.61 -5.23
CA ASN A 8 -8.95 -5.55 -3.94
C ASN A 8 -8.76 -6.93 -3.28
N ALA A 9 -9.23 -8.02 -3.88
CA ALA A 9 -9.05 -9.35 -3.33
C ALA A 9 -7.58 -9.82 -3.49
N HIS A 10 -7.04 -10.42 -2.43
CA HIS A 10 -5.63 -10.84 -2.37
C HIS A 10 -5.37 -12.21 -3.01
N ASN A 11 -6.41 -13.02 -3.21
CA ASN A 11 -6.30 -14.34 -3.83
C ASN A 11 -7.56 -14.72 -4.63
N GLU A 12 -7.46 -15.76 -5.45
CA GLU A 12 -8.56 -16.21 -6.31
C GLU A 12 -9.76 -16.74 -5.51
N GLU A 13 -9.53 -17.30 -4.31
CA GLU A 13 -10.61 -17.73 -3.42
C GLU A 13 -11.46 -16.54 -2.96
N GLN A 14 -10.83 -15.45 -2.54
CA GLN A 14 -11.50 -14.22 -2.16
C GLN A 14 -12.28 -13.62 -3.34
N LYS A 15 -11.69 -13.60 -4.55
CA LYS A 15 -12.38 -13.15 -5.78
C LYS A 15 -13.63 -13.98 -6.06
N ALA A 16 -13.51 -15.31 -5.99
CA ALA A 16 -14.62 -16.23 -6.21
C ALA A 16 -15.72 -16.11 -5.15
N ALA A 17 -15.36 -15.70 -3.93
CA ALA A 17 -16.32 -15.51 -2.82
C ALA A 17 -17.13 -14.20 -2.90
N VAL A 18 -16.80 -13.26 -3.80
CA VAL A 18 -17.50 -11.97 -3.93
C VAL A 18 -18.91 -12.17 -4.52
N LYS A 19 -19.94 -11.93 -3.71
CA LYS A 19 -21.36 -12.04 -4.09
C LYS A 19 -21.95 -10.69 -4.46
N ASP A 20 -22.95 -10.68 -5.36
CA ASP A 20 -23.68 -9.45 -5.67
C ASP A 20 -24.40 -8.87 -4.44
N VAL A 21 -24.36 -7.54 -4.32
CA VAL A 21 -25.03 -6.82 -3.24
C VAL A 21 -26.49 -6.58 -3.62
N GLY A 22 -27.39 -7.25 -2.92
CA GLY A 22 -28.83 -7.10 -3.13
C GLY A 22 -29.42 -5.85 -2.48
N ARG A 23 -30.64 -5.46 -2.89
CA ARG A 23 -31.36 -4.29 -2.32
C ARG A 23 -31.52 -4.37 -0.81
N GLN A 24 -31.89 -5.54 -0.28
CA GLN A 24 -32.08 -5.74 1.16
C GLN A 24 -30.77 -5.53 1.94
N GLN A 25 -29.63 -5.90 1.35
CA GLN A 25 -28.33 -5.68 1.96
C GLN A 25 -27.98 -4.18 1.97
N LEU A 26 -28.21 -3.47 0.87
CA LEU A 26 -28.04 -2.01 0.81
C LEU A 26 -28.93 -1.27 1.83
N ARG A 27 -30.15 -1.75 2.06
CA ARG A 27 -31.03 -1.26 3.13
C ARG A 27 -30.43 -1.53 4.52
N SER A 28 -29.97 -2.75 4.78
CA SER A 28 -29.36 -3.12 6.07
C SER A 28 -28.10 -2.31 6.40
N TRP A 29 -27.34 -1.88 5.38
CA TRP A 29 -26.17 -1.03 5.55
C TRP A 29 -26.53 0.44 5.71
N GLY A 30 -27.77 0.86 5.46
CA GLY A 30 -28.17 2.27 5.45
C GLY A 30 -27.72 3.03 4.19
N VAL A 31 -27.34 2.33 3.13
CA VAL A 31 -27.05 2.93 1.82
C VAL A 31 -28.37 3.31 1.11
N LEU A 32 -29.40 2.48 1.26
CA LEU A 32 -30.76 2.80 0.82
C LEU A 32 -31.68 2.97 2.03
N ILE A 33 -32.66 3.87 1.92
CA ILE A 33 -33.68 4.12 2.94
C ILE A 33 -35.04 3.77 2.33
N GLU A 34 -35.80 2.90 2.99
CA GLU A 34 -37.16 2.59 2.60
C GLU A 34 -38.16 3.59 3.20
N ARG A 35 -39.01 4.18 2.37
CA ARG A 35 -40.16 5.00 2.79
C ARG A 35 -41.35 4.68 1.88
N ASP A 36 -42.51 4.40 2.48
CA ASP A 36 -43.76 4.08 1.75
C ASP A 36 -43.59 2.96 0.68
N GLY A 37 -42.79 1.94 1.01
CA GLY A 37 -42.51 0.81 0.11
C GLY A 37 -41.58 1.14 -1.07
N LYS A 38 -40.98 2.34 -1.10
CA LYS A 38 -40.02 2.77 -2.13
C LYS A 38 -38.64 3.00 -1.53
N ASP A 39 -37.62 2.69 -2.33
CA ASP A 39 -36.21 2.94 -1.98
C ASP A 39 -35.80 4.35 -2.37
N TYR A 40 -35.14 5.03 -1.42
CA TYR A 40 -34.53 6.33 -1.62
C TYR A 40 -33.03 6.27 -1.33
N PRO A 41 -32.19 7.01 -2.09
CA PRO A 41 -30.76 7.08 -1.81
C PRO A 41 -30.50 7.81 -0.49
N SER A 42 -29.60 7.27 0.33
CA SER A 42 -29.10 7.96 1.52
C SER A 42 -27.91 8.88 1.19
N ASN A 43 -27.44 9.65 2.16
CA ASN A 43 -26.17 10.39 2.01
C ASN A 43 -25.00 9.44 1.74
N ALA A 44 -25.00 8.23 2.32
CA ALA A 44 -23.96 7.24 2.03
C ALA A 44 -24.01 6.78 0.57
N TYR A 45 -25.21 6.60 0.01
CA TYR A 45 -25.35 6.34 -1.43
C TYR A 45 -24.73 7.47 -2.25
N ALA A 46 -25.03 8.73 -1.90
CA ALA A 46 -24.49 9.88 -2.61
C ALA A 46 -22.96 9.93 -2.58
N ILE A 47 -22.36 9.69 -1.41
CA ILE A 47 -20.90 9.65 -1.21
C ILE A 47 -20.25 8.49 -1.99
N LEU A 48 -20.87 7.30 -1.97
CA LEU A 48 -20.35 6.09 -2.63
C LEU A 48 -20.46 6.14 -4.16
N THR A 49 -21.39 6.91 -4.69
CA THR A 49 -21.68 7.00 -6.13
C THR A 49 -21.25 8.33 -6.76
N GLY A 50 -20.93 9.34 -5.95
CA GLY A 50 -20.71 10.71 -6.41
C GLY A 50 -21.98 11.39 -6.95
N CYS A 51 -23.15 10.76 -6.84
CA CYS A 51 -24.42 11.29 -7.32
C CYS A 51 -25.19 11.98 -6.18
N GLY A 52 -26.00 13.01 -6.46
CA GLY A 52 -26.93 13.57 -5.47
C GLY A 52 -26.49 14.87 -4.80
N GLY A 53 -25.53 15.59 -5.37
CA GLY A 53 -25.25 16.99 -5.04
C GLY A 53 -24.54 17.25 -3.70
N LEU A 54 -24.15 16.19 -2.97
CA LEU A 54 -23.32 16.32 -1.78
C LEU A 54 -21.86 16.49 -2.20
N HIS A 55 -21.32 17.69 -2.05
CA HIS A 55 -19.92 17.95 -2.34
C HIS A 55 -19.01 17.34 -1.27
N VAL A 56 -18.30 16.28 -1.63
CA VAL A 56 -17.26 15.67 -0.82
C VAL A 56 -15.99 15.69 -1.64
N ALA A 57 -14.93 16.28 -1.09
CA ALA A 57 -13.64 16.32 -1.77
C ALA A 57 -12.49 15.90 -0.85
N THR A 58 -11.48 15.34 -1.49
CA THR A 58 -10.17 15.08 -0.90
C THR A 58 -9.17 16.01 -1.57
N GLN A 59 -8.52 16.85 -0.78
CA GLN A 59 -7.50 17.79 -1.23
C GLN A 59 -6.13 17.21 -0.95
N CYS A 60 -5.31 17.13 -1.99
CA CYS A 60 -3.92 16.72 -1.89
C CYS A 60 -3.01 17.89 -2.22
N GLY A 61 -1.93 18.06 -1.45
CA GLY A 61 -0.97 19.14 -1.63
C GLY A 61 0.46 18.70 -1.34
N VAL A 62 1.40 19.16 -2.14
CA VAL A 62 2.84 19.09 -1.84
C VAL A 62 3.32 20.48 -1.48
N PHE A 63 4.04 20.57 -0.37
CA PHE A 63 4.60 21.81 0.15
C PHE A 63 6.10 21.66 0.35
N LYS A 64 6.86 22.69 -0.02
CA LYS A 64 8.30 22.74 0.26
C LYS A 64 8.53 23.29 1.66
N GLY A 65 9.49 22.71 2.38
CA GLY A 65 9.76 23.00 3.78
C GLY A 65 8.76 22.33 4.71
N THR A 66 8.48 22.97 5.85
CA THR A 66 7.63 22.42 6.92
C THR A 66 6.31 23.18 7.10
N THR A 67 6.09 24.24 6.31
CA THR A 67 4.95 25.15 6.34
C THR A 67 4.14 25.06 5.05
N LYS A 68 2.97 25.70 5.01
CA LYS A 68 2.10 25.78 3.81
C LYS A 68 2.45 26.95 2.88
N GLU A 69 3.59 27.61 3.08
CA GLU A 69 3.94 28.86 2.40
C GLU A 69 4.33 28.65 0.94
N VAL A 70 5.06 27.56 0.65
CA VAL A 70 5.55 27.26 -0.70
C VAL A 70 4.85 26.03 -1.24
N PHE A 71 4.02 26.26 -2.26
CA PHE A 71 3.20 25.25 -2.89
C PHE A 71 3.87 24.63 -4.12
N VAL A 72 3.88 23.28 -4.23
CA VAL A 72 4.51 22.56 -5.35
C VAL A 72 3.48 21.92 -6.28
N ASP A 73 2.53 21.14 -5.76
CA ASP A 73 1.46 20.48 -6.57
C ASP A 73 0.16 20.35 -5.78
N ARG A 74 -0.99 20.59 -6.43
CA ARG A 74 -2.36 20.53 -5.88
C ARG A 74 -3.23 19.63 -6.70
N ARG A 75 -3.95 18.77 -6.00
CA ARG A 75 -5.08 18.04 -6.57
C ARG A 75 -6.29 18.18 -5.66
N GLU A 76 -7.45 18.25 -6.27
CA GLU A 76 -8.72 18.14 -5.59
C GLU A 76 -9.53 17.07 -6.31
N TYR A 77 -9.95 16.06 -5.56
CA TYR A 77 -10.66 14.91 -6.09
C TYR A 77 -12.10 14.96 -5.61
N THR A 78 -13.06 14.96 -6.55
CA THR A 78 -14.50 15.04 -6.30
C THR A 78 -15.28 13.82 -6.82
N SER A 79 -14.56 12.80 -7.33
CA SER A 79 -15.09 11.50 -7.75
C SER A 79 -15.78 10.75 -6.60
N PRO A 80 -16.42 9.58 -6.81
CA PRO A 80 -16.88 8.75 -5.70
C PRO A 80 -15.80 8.52 -4.64
N ILE A 81 -16.18 8.46 -3.35
CA ILE A 81 -15.20 8.49 -2.24
C ILE A 81 -14.12 7.39 -2.32
N TRP A 82 -14.46 6.21 -2.86
CA TRP A 82 -13.53 5.10 -3.01
C TRP A 82 -12.47 5.37 -4.08
N GLU A 83 -12.81 6.14 -5.10
CA GLU A 83 -11.89 6.61 -6.14
C GLU A 83 -11.00 7.74 -5.59
N GLN A 84 -11.57 8.67 -4.80
CA GLN A 84 -10.77 9.70 -4.12
C GLN A 84 -9.70 9.10 -3.21
N ILE A 85 -10.00 8.00 -2.52
CA ILE A 85 -9.06 7.26 -1.68
C ILE A 85 -7.88 6.73 -2.53
N GLU A 86 -8.19 6.08 -3.66
CA GLU A 86 -7.16 5.53 -4.56
C GLU A 86 -6.30 6.66 -5.14
N GLU A 87 -6.93 7.73 -5.63
CA GLU A 87 -6.24 8.88 -6.20
C GLU A 87 -5.33 9.58 -5.19
N ALA A 88 -5.81 9.79 -3.96
CA ALA A 88 -5.01 10.37 -2.88
C ALA A 88 -3.85 9.45 -2.47
N PHE A 89 -4.07 8.12 -2.44
CA PHE A 89 -3.03 7.15 -2.17
C PHE A 89 -1.92 7.19 -3.23
N GLN A 90 -2.30 7.15 -4.52
CA GLN A 90 -1.35 7.26 -5.63
C GLN A 90 -0.66 8.62 -5.66
N PHE A 91 -1.35 9.70 -5.29
CA PHE A 91 -0.74 11.02 -5.14
C PHE A 91 0.37 11.02 -4.10
N VAL A 92 0.15 10.40 -2.93
CA VAL A 92 1.21 10.29 -1.91
C VAL A 92 2.39 9.48 -2.45
N LEU A 93 2.16 8.30 -3.03
CA LEU A 93 3.23 7.45 -3.54
C LEU A 93 4.11 8.13 -4.58
N ARG A 94 3.52 8.96 -5.46
CA ARG A 94 4.26 9.74 -6.46
C ARG A 94 5.11 10.88 -5.87
N ASN A 95 4.81 11.31 -4.65
CA ASN A 95 5.41 12.49 -4.02
C ASN A 95 6.25 12.17 -2.77
N ILE A 96 6.37 10.90 -2.40
CA ILE A 96 7.29 10.42 -1.38
C ILE A 96 8.48 9.71 -2.04
N HIS A 97 9.59 9.62 -1.33
CA HIS A 97 10.79 8.97 -1.88
C HIS A 97 10.59 7.46 -1.99
N LEU A 98 10.88 6.95 -3.18
CA LEU A 98 11.10 5.53 -3.39
C LEU A 98 12.60 5.27 -3.23
N GLY A 99 12.97 4.86 -2.02
CA GLY A 99 14.32 4.44 -1.71
C GLY A 99 14.61 3.06 -2.29
N ALA A 100 15.85 2.63 -2.14
CA ALA A 100 16.30 1.34 -2.62
C ALA A 100 17.14 0.66 -1.55
N THR A 101 16.62 -0.44 -1.02
CA THR A 101 17.33 -1.28 -0.06
C THR A 101 17.91 -2.46 -0.82
N ILE A 102 19.19 -2.76 -0.59
CA ILE A 102 19.80 -3.96 -1.13
C ILE A 102 19.49 -5.11 -0.16
N VAL A 103 18.61 -6.02 -0.56
CA VAL A 103 18.35 -7.26 0.16
C VAL A 103 19.09 -8.37 -0.58
N GLY A 104 20.22 -8.82 0.00
CA GLY A 104 21.15 -9.73 -0.67
C GLY A 104 21.92 -9.02 -1.79
N ILE A 105 21.64 -9.35 -3.04
CA ILE A 105 22.18 -8.68 -4.23
C ILE A 105 21.14 -7.86 -5.00
N TYR A 106 19.88 -7.87 -4.56
CA TYR A 106 18.77 -7.21 -5.26
C TYR A 106 18.48 -5.85 -4.67
N ARG A 107 18.39 -4.86 -5.55
CA ARG A 107 17.77 -3.58 -5.25
C ARG A 107 16.26 -3.80 -5.13
N GLN A 108 15.74 -3.66 -3.91
CA GLN A 108 14.32 -3.61 -3.66
C GLN A 108 13.91 -2.15 -3.48
N ASP A 109 12.97 -1.70 -4.31
CA ASP A 109 12.39 -0.38 -4.16
C ASP A 109 11.48 -0.38 -2.93
N VAL A 110 11.81 0.47 -1.96
CA VAL A 110 11.12 0.57 -0.68
C VAL A 110 10.73 2.03 -0.48
N TYR A 111 9.42 2.27 -0.38
CA TYR A 111 8.91 3.60 -0.04
C TYR A 111 9.36 4.00 1.35
N GLU A 112 9.74 5.27 1.52
CA GLU A 112 10.18 5.80 2.82
C GLU A 112 9.08 5.72 3.90
N ILE A 113 7.81 5.69 3.52
CA ILE A 113 6.67 5.42 4.40
C ILE A 113 5.96 4.15 3.89
N PRO A 114 5.64 3.18 4.76
CA PRO A 114 4.92 1.97 4.37
C PRO A 114 3.61 2.27 3.63
N PRO A 115 3.41 1.80 2.38
CA PRO A 115 2.21 2.07 1.59
C PRO A 115 0.92 1.65 2.30
N ASP A 116 0.95 0.51 3.00
CA ASP A 116 -0.21 0.03 3.76
C ASP A 116 -0.64 1.02 4.85
N ALA A 117 0.31 1.71 5.50
CA ALA A 117 0.00 2.69 6.54
C ALA A 117 -0.66 3.94 5.93
N ILE A 118 -0.16 4.39 4.77
CA ILE A 118 -0.75 5.51 4.03
C ILE A 118 -2.17 5.18 3.60
N ARG A 119 -2.36 4.01 2.96
CA ARG A 119 -3.65 3.51 2.49
C ARG A 119 -4.66 3.48 3.64
N GLU A 120 -4.25 2.91 4.77
CA GLU A 120 -5.12 2.78 5.93
C GLU A 120 -5.48 4.12 6.58
N LEU A 121 -4.54 5.07 6.67
CA LEU A 121 -4.82 6.41 7.17
C LEU A 121 -5.81 7.18 6.29
N ILE A 122 -5.64 7.11 4.96
CA ILE A 122 -6.56 7.78 4.01
C ILE A 122 -7.97 7.17 4.11
N ILE A 123 -8.07 5.84 4.19
CA ILE A 123 -9.37 5.17 4.34
C ILE A 123 -10.02 5.54 5.68
N ASN A 124 -9.26 5.53 6.78
CA ASN A 124 -9.76 5.94 8.10
C ASN A 124 -10.24 7.38 8.09
N ALA A 125 -9.53 8.28 7.39
CA ALA A 125 -9.95 9.65 7.22
C ALA A 125 -11.32 9.74 6.52
N ALA A 126 -11.60 8.90 5.53
CA ALA A 126 -12.90 8.85 4.83
C ALA A 126 -14.03 8.20 5.67
N VAL A 127 -13.74 7.11 6.39
CA VAL A 127 -14.75 6.38 7.18
C VAL A 127 -15.15 7.14 8.45
N HIS A 128 -14.21 7.84 9.09
CA HIS A 128 -14.45 8.54 10.35
C HIS A 128 -14.70 10.05 10.18
N ARG A 129 -14.63 10.58 8.95
CA ARG A 129 -14.95 11.98 8.62
C ARG A 129 -16.35 12.38 9.11
N SER A 130 -16.45 13.59 9.67
CA SER A 130 -17.73 14.27 9.81
C SER A 130 -18.18 14.79 8.45
N TYR A 131 -19.23 14.18 7.88
CA TYR A 131 -19.83 14.65 6.63
C TYR A 131 -20.81 15.82 6.81
N LEU A 132 -21.00 16.27 8.05
CA LEU A 132 -21.72 17.51 8.37
C LEU A 132 -20.82 18.74 8.24
N ASP A 133 -19.50 18.57 8.37
CA ASP A 133 -18.53 19.64 8.22
C ASP A 133 -18.22 19.91 6.74
N HIS A 134 -18.07 21.19 6.39
CA HIS A 134 -17.71 21.62 5.03
C HIS A 134 -16.22 21.46 4.70
N GLY A 135 -15.38 21.13 5.68
CA GLY A 135 -13.93 20.92 5.48
C GLY A 135 -13.66 19.68 4.63
N ASN A 136 -12.60 19.68 3.83
CA ASN A 136 -12.20 18.53 3.03
C ASN A 136 -11.25 17.62 3.82
N ILE A 137 -11.14 16.35 3.40
CA ILE A 137 -9.99 15.54 3.82
C ILE A 137 -8.76 16.18 3.19
N GLN A 138 -7.72 16.45 3.99
CA GLN A 138 -6.49 17.04 3.51
C GLN A 138 -5.35 16.04 3.64
N VAL A 139 -4.68 15.77 2.53
CA VAL A 139 -3.48 14.93 2.45
C VAL A 139 -2.33 15.83 2.00
N ALA A 140 -1.44 16.18 2.93
CA ALA A 140 -0.36 17.14 2.68
C ALA A 140 1.00 16.48 2.84
N VAL A 141 1.81 16.52 1.80
CA VAL A 141 3.21 16.05 1.82
C VAL A 141 4.12 17.26 2.00
N TYR A 142 4.95 17.22 3.04
CA TYR A 142 6.00 18.20 3.35
C TYR A 142 7.36 17.53 3.26
N ASP A 143 8.43 18.32 3.27
CA ASP A 143 9.80 17.78 3.23
C ASP A 143 10.08 16.81 4.38
N ASN A 144 9.49 17.05 5.56
CA ASN A 144 9.76 16.25 6.77
C ASN A 144 8.63 15.31 7.21
N ARG A 145 7.43 15.38 6.61
CA ARG A 145 6.26 14.58 7.05
C ARG A 145 5.15 14.48 6.01
N LEU A 146 4.36 13.43 6.14
CA LEU A 146 3.02 13.31 5.57
C LEU A 146 1.99 13.67 6.64
N GLU A 147 1.08 14.59 6.35
CA GLU A 147 -0.08 14.93 7.20
C GLU A 147 -1.37 14.45 6.53
N ILE A 148 -2.21 13.73 7.27
CA ILE A 148 -3.58 13.39 6.86
C ILE A 148 -4.54 13.98 7.88
N THR A 149 -5.35 14.95 7.46
CA THR A 149 -6.34 15.64 8.31
C THR A 149 -7.75 15.25 7.87
N SER A 150 -8.54 14.73 8.80
CA SER A 150 -9.97 14.44 8.62
C SER A 150 -10.81 15.40 9.46
N PRO A 151 -11.85 16.04 8.88
CA PRO A 151 -12.66 17.00 9.61
C PRO A 151 -13.63 16.32 10.57
N GLY A 152 -13.91 17.02 11.67
CA GLY A 152 -14.82 16.61 12.72
C GLY A 152 -14.11 16.17 14.00
N LYS A 153 -14.70 16.52 15.14
CA LYS A 153 -14.27 16.10 16.48
C LYS A 153 -14.24 14.58 16.65
N LEU A 154 -13.61 14.06 17.71
CA LEU A 154 -13.74 12.65 18.07
C LEU A 154 -15.18 12.33 18.54
N PRO A 155 -15.70 11.13 18.26
CA PRO A 155 -16.96 10.66 18.84
C PRO A 155 -16.96 10.73 20.38
N MET A 156 -18.15 10.89 20.97
CA MET A 156 -18.29 10.94 22.43
C MET A 156 -17.76 9.65 23.07
N GLY A 157 -16.83 9.78 24.01
CA GLY A 157 -16.19 8.65 24.69
C GLY A 157 -14.95 8.08 23.98
N GLN A 158 -14.61 8.62 22.80
CA GLN A 158 -13.36 8.32 22.12
C GLN A 158 -12.25 9.31 22.51
N THR A 159 -11.05 8.80 22.72
CA THR A 159 -9.84 9.60 22.98
C THR A 159 -8.69 9.15 22.08
N LEU A 160 -7.61 9.94 22.02
CA LEU A 160 -6.43 9.56 21.24
C LEU A 160 -5.76 8.31 21.81
N GLU A 161 -5.73 8.16 23.13
CA GLU A 161 -5.14 7.00 23.82
C GLU A 161 -5.92 5.72 23.50
N ARG A 162 -7.25 5.77 23.64
CA ARG A 162 -8.14 4.64 23.32
C ARG A 162 -8.04 4.24 21.85
N MET A 163 -7.94 5.23 20.96
CA MET A 163 -7.72 4.99 19.54
C MET A 163 -6.41 4.23 19.28
N LYS A 164 -5.33 4.62 19.96
CA LYS A 164 -4.02 3.93 19.87
C LYS A 164 -4.06 2.51 20.44
N GLU A 165 -4.91 2.26 21.43
CA GLU A 165 -5.17 0.92 21.98
C GLU A 165 -6.06 0.04 21.08
N GLY A 166 -6.56 0.58 19.97
CA GLY A 166 -7.40 -0.15 19.01
C GLY A 166 -8.90 -0.04 19.26
N TYR A 167 -9.32 0.78 20.24
CA TYR A 167 -10.74 1.11 20.38
C TYR A 167 -11.17 2.00 19.22
N SER A 168 -12.07 1.49 18.37
CA SER A 168 -12.58 2.21 17.20
C SER A 168 -14.08 2.40 17.29
N GLN A 169 -14.52 3.65 17.13
CA GLN A 169 -15.93 4.00 17.04
C GLN A 169 -16.22 4.53 15.63
N ILE A 170 -16.92 3.72 14.84
CA ILE A 170 -17.24 4.04 13.45
C ILE A 170 -18.32 5.11 13.42
N ARG A 171 -18.05 6.22 12.73
CA ARG A 171 -19.01 7.31 12.54
C ARG A 171 -19.98 7.02 11.40
N ASN A 172 -19.46 6.50 10.28
CA ASN A 172 -20.23 6.27 9.06
C ASN A 172 -20.33 4.77 8.79
N GLU A 173 -21.22 4.08 9.51
CA GLU A 173 -21.39 2.62 9.41
C GLU A 173 -21.71 2.15 7.99
N ALA A 174 -22.55 2.87 7.26
CA ALA A 174 -22.88 2.57 5.87
C ALA A 174 -21.64 2.56 4.96
N LEU A 175 -20.73 3.51 5.15
CA LEU A 175 -19.46 3.55 4.41
C LEU A 175 -18.56 2.41 4.86
N ALA A 176 -18.48 2.13 6.16
CA ALA A 176 -17.67 1.04 6.68
C ALA A 176 -18.11 -0.33 6.14
N TYR A 177 -19.42 -0.62 6.12
CA TYR A 177 -19.95 -1.86 5.54
C TYR A 177 -19.65 -1.96 4.04
N ALA A 178 -19.86 -0.87 3.29
CA ALA A 178 -19.53 -0.84 1.87
C ALA A 178 -18.03 -1.04 1.61
N PHE A 179 -17.16 -0.42 2.41
CA PHE A 179 -15.70 -0.51 2.26
C PHE A 179 -15.17 -1.89 2.66
N SER A 180 -15.75 -2.50 3.68
CA SER A 180 -15.45 -3.88 4.05
C SER A 180 -15.84 -4.86 2.95
N TYR A 181 -17.05 -4.71 2.38
CA TYR A 181 -17.45 -5.48 1.21
C TYR A 181 -16.49 -5.27 0.02
N MET A 182 -15.97 -4.06 -0.17
CA MET A 182 -14.98 -3.74 -1.19
C MET A 182 -13.54 -4.17 -0.83
N ASN A 183 -13.31 -4.93 0.25
CA ASN A 183 -11.99 -5.33 0.74
C ASN A 183 -11.02 -4.16 0.97
N LEU A 184 -11.55 -2.98 1.33
CA LEU A 184 -10.74 -1.80 1.66
C LEU A 184 -10.37 -1.75 3.15
N ILE A 185 -11.23 -2.25 4.04
CA ILE A 185 -11.03 -2.24 5.50
C ILE A 185 -11.31 -3.60 6.14
N GLU A 186 -10.74 -3.80 7.33
CA GLU A 186 -11.03 -4.91 8.22
C GLU A 186 -11.86 -4.44 9.43
N HIS A 187 -12.86 -5.22 9.86
CA HIS A 187 -13.80 -4.83 10.93
C HIS A 187 -13.33 -5.19 12.36
N TRP A 188 -12.12 -4.79 12.77
CA TRP A 188 -11.59 -5.19 14.10
C TRP A 188 -10.87 -4.10 14.91
N GLY A 189 -10.90 -2.83 14.48
CA GLY A 189 -10.22 -1.75 15.22
C GLY A 189 -8.69 -1.87 15.24
N SER A 190 -8.12 -2.87 14.56
CA SER A 190 -6.69 -3.15 14.49
C SER A 190 -5.89 -2.14 13.66
N GLY A 191 -6.57 -1.25 12.94
CA GLY A 191 -5.94 -0.40 11.94
C GLY A 191 -4.92 0.59 12.49
N ILE A 192 -5.30 1.36 13.51
CA ILE A 192 -4.38 2.32 14.14
C ILE A 192 -3.20 1.61 14.83
N PRO A 193 -3.40 0.57 15.66
CA PRO A 193 -2.30 -0.22 16.20
C PRO A 193 -1.36 -0.79 15.13
N ARG A 194 -1.92 -1.29 14.01
CA ARG A 194 -1.14 -1.83 12.88
C ARG A 194 -0.34 -0.74 12.18
N ILE A 195 -0.91 0.45 11.95
CA ILE A 195 -0.18 1.59 11.40
C ILE A 195 1.02 1.93 12.30
N ILE A 196 0.79 2.06 13.61
CA ILE A 196 1.85 2.35 14.59
C ILE A 196 2.96 1.29 14.52
N GLY A 197 2.58 0.00 14.52
CA GLY A 197 3.52 -1.11 14.41
C GLY A 197 4.33 -1.09 13.11
N LYS A 198 3.69 -0.87 11.96
CA LYS A 198 4.35 -0.82 10.64
C LYS A 198 5.29 0.36 10.51
N VAL A 199 4.88 1.54 10.98
CA VAL A 199 5.72 2.75 10.93
C VAL A 199 6.95 2.57 11.83
N LYS A 200 6.80 2.04 13.04
CA LYS A 200 7.93 1.70 13.92
C LYS A 200 8.85 0.63 13.32
N ALA A 201 8.29 -0.41 12.71
CA ALA A 201 9.06 -1.47 12.06
C ALA A 201 9.86 -0.96 10.86
N ALA A 202 9.41 0.11 10.21
CA ALA A 202 10.14 0.81 9.15
C ALA A 202 11.23 1.77 9.69
N GLY A 203 11.46 1.82 11.01
CA GLY A 203 12.46 2.70 11.63
C GLY A 203 12.04 4.17 11.74
N LEU A 204 10.78 4.48 11.46
CA LEU A 204 10.25 5.84 11.54
C LEU A 204 9.76 6.18 12.95
N ARG A 205 9.68 7.47 13.25
CA ARG A 205 9.03 7.98 14.46
C ARG A 205 7.57 7.53 14.49
N GLU A 206 7.08 7.17 15.68
CA GLU A 206 5.65 6.86 15.88
C GLU A 206 4.76 7.98 15.32
N PRO A 207 3.66 7.65 14.63
CA PRO A 207 2.74 8.66 14.12
C PRO A 207 2.22 9.56 15.23
N GLU A 208 2.18 10.86 14.96
CA GLU A 208 1.70 11.87 15.90
C GLU A 208 0.25 12.19 15.60
N PHE A 209 -0.59 12.14 16.63
CA PHE A 209 -2.03 12.39 16.54
C PHE A 209 -2.30 13.75 17.17
N ILE A 210 -2.89 14.66 16.40
CA ILE A 210 -3.11 16.06 16.77
C ILE A 210 -4.58 16.40 16.59
N GLY A 211 -5.12 17.15 17.55
CA GLY A 211 -6.50 17.62 17.52
C GLY A 211 -7.46 16.66 18.24
N GLY A 212 -8.66 16.52 17.70
CA GLY A 212 -9.75 15.72 18.23
C GLY A 212 -10.96 16.55 18.67
N GLU A 213 -10.85 17.87 18.73
CA GLU A 213 -11.96 18.77 19.08
C GLU A 213 -12.67 19.37 17.86
N VAL A 214 -11.94 19.54 16.75
CA VAL A 214 -12.46 20.17 15.50
C VAL A 214 -12.14 19.30 14.30
N ASP A 215 -10.90 18.84 14.20
CA ASP A 215 -10.43 17.87 13.22
C ASP A 215 -9.49 16.87 13.90
N LEU A 216 -9.18 15.79 13.20
CA LEU A 216 -8.12 14.86 13.60
C LEU A 216 -7.05 14.87 12.51
N ARG A 217 -5.83 15.25 12.89
CA ARG A 217 -4.65 15.16 12.03
C ARG A 217 -3.73 14.06 12.53
N ILE A 218 -3.25 13.24 11.60
CA ILE A 218 -2.22 12.23 11.86
C ILE A 218 -1.01 12.55 10.99
N ASN A 219 0.15 12.67 11.64
CA ASN A 219 1.43 12.95 10.99
C ASN A 219 2.29 11.69 10.99
N ILE A 220 2.81 11.30 9.83
CA ILE A 220 3.94 10.37 9.72
C ILE A 220 5.17 11.18 9.34
N TYR A 221 6.17 11.21 10.21
CA TYR A 221 7.44 11.87 9.94
C TYR A 221 8.28 11.03 8.98
N ARG A 222 8.86 11.70 7.97
CA ARG A 222 9.77 11.11 7.00
C ARG A 222 11.14 10.96 7.67
N GLY A 223 11.84 9.86 7.38
CA GLY A 223 13.24 9.73 7.81
C GLY A 223 14.06 10.81 7.10
N GLN A 224 14.85 11.59 7.85
CA GLN A 224 15.81 12.48 7.21
C GLN A 224 16.75 11.63 6.36
N ILE A 225 16.86 11.94 5.06
CA ILE A 225 18.07 11.57 4.33
C ILE A 225 19.13 12.47 4.93
N ASP A 226 19.92 11.95 5.86
CA ASP A 226 21.16 12.60 6.24
C ASP A 226 22.06 12.55 5.00
N ASP A 227 22.04 13.60 4.18
CA ASP A 227 23.12 13.94 3.24
C ASP A 227 24.39 14.40 4.00
N ALA A 228 24.67 13.75 5.14
CA ALA A 228 25.73 14.06 6.08
C ALA A 228 26.54 12.79 6.40
N SER A 229 27.11 12.19 5.36
CA SER A 229 28.40 11.51 5.48
C SER A 229 29.46 12.43 4.86
N GLY A 230 29.74 13.53 5.57
CA GLY A 230 30.94 14.31 5.36
C GLY A 230 32.12 13.52 5.92
N ASP A 231 32.82 12.79 5.05
CA ASP A 231 34.16 12.29 5.36
C ASP A 231 35.18 13.30 4.81
N ASN A 232 35.70 14.15 5.69
CA ASN A 232 36.74 15.13 5.41
C ASN A 232 38.04 14.67 6.08
N ASN A 233 38.96 14.10 5.29
CA ASN A 233 40.39 14.44 5.29
C ASN A 233 41.09 13.70 4.13
N SER A 234 41.31 14.38 3.01
CA SER A 234 42.50 15.19 2.69
C SER A 234 43.60 14.37 2.02
N ASP A 235 43.62 14.39 0.68
CA ASP A 235 44.87 14.55 -0.04
C ASP A 235 44.67 15.43 -1.28
N LYS A 236 45.66 16.30 -1.50
CA LYS A 236 45.64 17.54 -2.28
C LYS A 236 46.00 17.32 -3.77
N VAL A 237 45.11 17.78 -4.68
CA VAL A 237 45.24 18.58 -5.96
C VAL A 237 46.33 18.13 -6.99
N PRO A 238 46.19 18.32 -8.34
CA PRO A 238 45.42 19.39 -8.97
C PRO A 238 44.73 19.21 -10.34
N ASP A 239 43.83 20.18 -10.55
CA ASP A 239 43.32 20.82 -11.78
C ASP A 239 43.77 20.27 -13.14
N SER A 240 42.80 20.00 -14.01
CA SER A 240 42.85 20.46 -15.39
C SER A 240 41.45 20.55 -16.02
N ALA A 241 41.24 21.67 -16.69
CA ALA A 241 40.04 22.10 -17.39
C ALA A 241 39.62 21.15 -18.52
N GLY A 242 38.31 21.07 -18.76
CA GLY A 242 37.72 20.29 -19.86
C GLY A 242 36.23 20.57 -20.03
N THR A 243 35.95 21.72 -20.67
CA THR A 243 34.80 22.07 -21.52
C THR A 243 33.64 21.08 -21.62
N VAL A 244 32.44 21.56 -21.24
CA VAL A 244 31.13 21.04 -21.68
C VAL A 244 31.01 21.06 -23.21
N PRO A 245 30.24 20.13 -23.79
CA PRO A 245 29.17 20.62 -24.64
C PRO A 245 27.81 19.96 -24.38
N ASP A 246 26.81 20.83 -24.41
CA ASP A 246 25.41 20.53 -24.72
C ASP A 246 25.28 19.56 -25.89
N SER A 247 24.38 18.60 -25.75
CA SER A 247 23.66 18.02 -26.88
C SER A 247 22.33 17.45 -26.40
N ALA A 248 21.31 18.30 -26.47
CA ALA A 248 19.92 17.89 -26.53
C ALA A 248 19.66 17.19 -27.88
N ASN A 249 19.31 15.90 -27.83
CA ASN A 249 18.21 15.27 -28.57
C ASN A 249 18.40 13.75 -28.61
N MET A 250 17.46 13.02 -28.02
CA MET A 250 16.65 11.99 -28.68
C MET A 250 15.75 11.32 -27.65
N MET A 251 14.45 11.61 -27.73
CA MET A 251 13.42 10.66 -27.28
C MET A 251 13.41 9.46 -28.23
N PRO A 252 13.07 8.26 -27.73
CA PRO A 252 12.18 7.41 -28.49
C PRO A 252 10.91 7.14 -27.70
N ASP A 253 9.79 7.53 -28.33
CA ASP A 253 8.50 6.86 -28.17
C ASP A 253 8.68 5.36 -28.36
N ASN A 254 8.12 4.58 -27.44
CA ASN A 254 7.50 3.30 -27.77
C ASN A 254 6.54 2.92 -26.64
N ALA A 255 5.27 3.20 -26.87
CA ALA A 255 4.18 2.44 -26.30
C ALA A 255 4.24 1.02 -26.88
N ASP A 256 4.52 0.01 -26.05
CA ASP A 256 3.77 -1.25 -26.02
C ASP A 256 4.32 -2.25 -24.99
N LYS A 257 3.38 -2.77 -24.17
CA LYS A 257 3.40 -4.01 -23.37
C LYS A 257 4.48 -4.18 -22.28
N VAL A 258 4.09 -3.85 -21.05
CA VAL A 258 4.68 -4.40 -19.82
C VAL A 258 4.13 -5.82 -19.60
N PRO A 259 4.94 -6.89 -19.46
CA PRO A 259 4.45 -8.23 -19.14
C PRO A 259 4.10 -8.33 -17.64
N ASP A 260 2.89 -8.78 -17.36
CA ASP A 260 2.20 -8.75 -16.06
C ASP A 260 2.52 -9.93 -15.12
N THR A 261 3.77 -10.41 -15.10
CA THR A 261 4.11 -11.65 -14.38
C THR A 261 5.46 -11.60 -13.67
N ILE A 262 5.58 -10.83 -12.58
CA ILE A 262 6.73 -10.96 -11.65
C ILE A 262 6.21 -10.86 -10.21
N GLY A 263 6.21 -11.97 -9.47
CA GLY A 263 5.91 -11.99 -8.02
C GLY A 263 4.98 -13.08 -7.49
N ARG A 264 4.60 -14.11 -8.26
CA ARG A 264 3.78 -15.22 -7.72
C ARG A 264 4.62 -16.13 -6.82
N LEU A 265 4.11 -16.49 -5.64
CA LEU A 265 4.56 -17.68 -4.89
C LEU A 265 4.04 -18.94 -5.62
N PRO A 266 4.71 -20.11 -5.51
CA PRO A 266 4.15 -21.36 -6.01
C PRO A 266 2.81 -21.66 -5.34
N ASP A 267 1.80 -22.15 -6.06
CA ASP A 267 0.48 -22.42 -5.48
C ASP A 267 0.44 -23.76 -4.71
N ASN A 268 1.34 -24.68 -5.04
CA ASN A 268 1.44 -26.00 -4.43
C ASN A 268 2.22 -25.95 -3.10
N GLU A 269 1.67 -26.57 -2.04
CA GLU A 269 2.28 -26.57 -0.70
C GLU A 269 3.68 -27.19 -0.68
N GLN A 270 3.91 -28.24 -1.49
CA GLN A 270 5.24 -28.88 -1.62
C GLN A 270 6.27 -27.94 -2.26
N GLU A 271 5.86 -27.17 -3.26
CA GLU A 271 6.72 -26.22 -3.96
C GLU A 271 6.99 -24.98 -3.10
N ARG A 272 6.02 -24.52 -2.30
CA ARG A 272 6.22 -23.44 -1.32
C ARG A 272 7.27 -23.80 -0.29
N LYS A 273 7.24 -25.03 0.25
CA LYS A 273 8.24 -25.51 1.23
C LYS A 273 9.64 -25.55 0.63
N ILE A 274 9.77 -26.06 -0.60
CA ILE A 274 11.05 -26.05 -1.33
C ILE A 274 11.52 -24.61 -1.58
N TYR A 275 10.62 -23.73 -2.02
CA TYR A 275 10.94 -22.34 -2.35
C TYR A 275 11.38 -21.56 -1.11
N GLN A 276 10.68 -21.71 0.01
CA GLN A 276 11.06 -21.11 1.29
C GLN A 276 12.41 -21.63 1.78
N TYR A 277 12.65 -22.94 1.69
CA TYR A 277 13.95 -23.52 2.07
C TYR A 277 15.10 -22.92 1.25
N VAL A 278 14.90 -22.74 -0.06
CA VAL A 278 15.89 -22.12 -0.95
C VAL A 278 16.07 -20.64 -0.64
N LEU A 279 15.04 -19.91 -0.21
CA LEU A 279 15.18 -18.52 0.25
C LEU A 279 16.02 -18.40 1.52
N GLU A 280 15.88 -19.35 2.45
CA GLU A 280 16.62 -19.34 3.72
C GLU A 280 18.06 -19.85 3.57
N ASN A 281 18.30 -20.84 2.70
CA ASN A 281 19.59 -21.55 2.60
C ASN A 281 20.35 -21.29 1.28
N GLY A 282 19.76 -20.54 0.35
CA GLY A 282 20.36 -20.15 -0.94
C GLY A 282 20.33 -21.22 -2.04
N PHE A 283 20.38 -22.51 -1.69
CA PHE A 283 20.29 -23.61 -2.67
C PHE A 283 19.63 -24.85 -2.09
N ILE A 284 19.17 -25.73 -2.98
CA ILE A 284 18.70 -27.06 -2.61
C ILE A 284 19.15 -28.10 -3.64
N THR A 285 19.34 -29.34 -3.19
CA THR A 285 19.65 -30.48 -4.05
C THR A 285 18.47 -31.43 -4.13
N THR A 286 18.44 -32.31 -5.13
CA THR A 286 17.39 -33.34 -5.23
C THR A 286 17.34 -34.25 -4.00
N SER A 287 18.47 -34.54 -3.36
CA SER A 287 18.49 -35.32 -2.11
C SER A 287 17.90 -34.55 -0.93
N MET A 288 18.20 -33.26 -0.82
CA MET A 288 17.61 -32.42 0.22
C MET A 288 16.09 -32.28 0.04
N VAL A 289 15.59 -32.19 -1.20
CA VAL A 289 14.13 -32.22 -1.46
C VAL A 289 13.50 -33.57 -1.10
N ALA A 290 14.18 -34.68 -1.42
CA ALA A 290 13.69 -36.03 -1.10
C ALA A 290 13.55 -36.22 0.42
N GLU A 291 14.49 -35.70 1.20
CA GLU A 291 14.44 -35.70 2.66
C GLU A 291 13.40 -34.71 3.20
N LEU A 292 13.40 -33.46 2.70
CA LEU A 292 12.50 -32.39 3.15
C LEU A 292 11.01 -32.73 2.98
N LEU A 293 10.67 -33.44 1.90
CA LEU A 293 9.29 -33.82 1.59
C LEU A 293 8.99 -35.31 1.86
N GLU A 294 9.95 -36.06 2.39
CA GLU A 294 9.85 -37.52 2.62
C GLU A 294 9.41 -38.32 1.37
N VAL A 295 9.92 -37.93 0.19
CA VAL A 295 9.57 -38.55 -1.11
C VAL A 295 10.76 -39.26 -1.75
N LYS A 296 10.49 -40.24 -2.61
CA LYS A 296 11.54 -40.87 -3.43
C LYS A 296 12.19 -39.83 -4.36
N GLN A 297 13.50 -39.96 -4.56
CA GLN A 297 14.32 -39.11 -5.45
C GLN A 297 13.71 -38.85 -6.84
N ARG A 298 12.99 -39.83 -7.41
CA ARG A 298 12.30 -39.69 -8.70
C ARG A 298 11.20 -38.61 -8.64
N ARG A 299 10.41 -38.55 -7.56
CA ARG A 299 9.35 -37.56 -7.37
C ARG A 299 9.93 -36.18 -7.05
N ALA A 300 10.99 -36.13 -6.25
CA ALA A 300 11.72 -34.89 -5.98
C ALA A 300 12.27 -34.23 -7.27
N ARG A 301 12.78 -35.02 -8.23
CA ARG A 301 13.21 -34.49 -9.53
C ARG A 301 12.06 -33.91 -10.36
N ALA A 302 10.90 -34.56 -10.35
CA ALA A 302 9.73 -34.09 -11.08
C ALA A 302 9.27 -32.72 -10.53
N ILE A 303 9.12 -32.59 -9.20
CA ILE A 303 8.72 -31.33 -8.56
C ILE A 303 9.74 -30.22 -8.87
N LEU A 304 11.04 -30.52 -8.75
CA LEU A 304 12.08 -29.54 -9.08
C LEU A 304 12.07 -29.15 -10.57
N GLN A 305 11.68 -30.05 -11.47
CA GLN A 305 11.53 -29.73 -12.88
C GLN A 305 10.34 -28.80 -13.12
N ASP A 306 9.19 -29.09 -12.51
CA ASP A 306 7.99 -28.25 -12.59
C ASP A 306 8.28 -26.84 -12.05
N MET A 307 9.03 -26.72 -10.94
CA MET A 307 9.46 -25.43 -10.39
C MET A 307 10.45 -24.66 -11.28
N VAL A 308 11.25 -25.37 -12.09
CA VAL A 308 12.15 -24.74 -13.07
C VAL A 308 11.37 -24.26 -14.30
N GLU A 309 10.43 -25.07 -14.80
CA GLU A 309 9.52 -24.70 -15.90
C GLU A 309 8.61 -23.53 -15.50
N GLY A 310 8.17 -23.49 -14.25
CA GLY A 310 7.41 -22.39 -13.65
C GLY A 310 8.24 -21.14 -13.31
N ASN A 311 9.54 -21.10 -13.66
CA ASN A 311 10.46 -19.98 -13.40
C ASN A 311 10.69 -19.64 -11.90
N TYR A 312 10.37 -20.53 -10.97
CA TYR A 312 10.63 -20.33 -9.54
C TYR A 312 12.09 -20.65 -9.16
N LEU A 313 12.64 -21.72 -9.74
CA LEU A 313 14.01 -22.16 -9.50
C LEU A 313 14.79 -22.22 -10.80
N ARG A 314 16.11 -22.16 -10.72
CA ARG A 314 17.01 -22.45 -11.84
C ARG A 314 18.04 -23.49 -11.47
N LYS A 315 18.36 -24.33 -12.43
CA LYS A 315 19.32 -25.42 -12.28
C LYS A 315 20.74 -24.91 -12.55
N LYS A 316 21.66 -25.13 -11.62
CA LYS A 316 23.07 -24.75 -11.74
C LYS A 316 23.98 -25.97 -11.52
N GLY A 317 24.98 -26.14 -12.38
CA GLY A 317 25.95 -27.25 -12.33
C GLY A 317 25.62 -28.43 -13.25
N ALA A 318 26.57 -29.38 -13.35
CA ALA A 318 26.48 -30.55 -14.22
C ALA A 318 26.55 -31.88 -13.42
N ALA A 319 25.76 -32.87 -13.87
CA ALA A 319 25.71 -34.23 -13.34
C ALA A 319 25.51 -34.32 -11.81
N ARG A 320 26.48 -34.88 -11.07
CA ARG A 320 26.38 -35.14 -9.61
C ARG A 320 26.45 -33.88 -8.73
N ARG A 321 26.74 -32.71 -9.30
CA ARG A 321 26.79 -31.42 -8.58
C ARG A 321 25.65 -30.48 -8.99
N THR A 322 24.51 -31.04 -9.39
CA THR A 322 23.34 -30.25 -9.74
C THR A 322 22.73 -29.66 -8.46
N ILE A 323 22.72 -28.34 -8.38
CA ILE A 323 21.99 -27.59 -7.36
C ILE A 323 20.87 -26.78 -8.02
N TYR A 324 19.82 -26.53 -7.27
CA TYR A 324 18.71 -25.68 -7.66
C TYR A 324 18.77 -24.45 -6.77
N VAL A 325 18.88 -23.29 -7.40
CA VAL A 325 18.92 -21.99 -6.73
C VAL A 325 17.70 -21.19 -7.15
N ASN A 326 17.37 -20.14 -6.40
CA ASN A 326 16.27 -19.28 -6.80
C ASN A 326 16.54 -18.73 -8.22
N ASN A 327 15.54 -18.76 -9.11
CA ASN A 327 15.66 -18.18 -10.45
C ASN A 327 15.97 -16.67 -10.38
N MET A 328 15.59 -16.06 -9.26
CA MET A 328 16.07 -14.79 -8.70
C MET A 328 17.56 -14.56 -8.97
N GLU A 329 18.35 -15.50 -8.47
CA GLU A 329 19.81 -15.43 -8.28
C GLU A 329 20.61 -15.72 -9.53
N GLY A 330 20.55 -14.86 -10.53
CA GLY A 330 21.75 -14.46 -11.28
C GLY A 330 21.52 -14.05 -12.73
N ARG A 331 21.41 -12.75 -12.93
CA ARG A 331 21.94 -12.03 -14.08
C ARG A 331 22.56 -10.74 -13.58
#